data_AF-A0A836MAX5-F1
#
_entry.id   AF-A0A836MAX5-F1
#
_cell.length_a   1.000
_cell.length_b   1.000
_cell.length_c   1.000
_cell.angle_alpha   90.00
_cell.angle_beta   90.00
_cell.angle_gamma   90.00
#
_symmetry.space_group_name_H-M   'P 1'
#
loop_
_entity.id
_entity.type
_entity.pdbx_description
1 polymer ?
#
loop_
_entity_poly.entity_id
_entity_poly.type
_entity_poly.pdbx_seq_one_letter_code
_entity_poly.pdbx_strand_id
1 'polypeptide(L)'
;SLLSLVLLSIFFSPVGSAAYIQDGASRSSRGSNDDSIGIGKGSKVGNGAIVIGGSSKAEAHTSIAIGYSTKAEGEGSVAIGRDSIASQDEGIAIGRSSVSRSKQSVALGARANATQSEAIAIGSGAAASSIQSVAIGKNTKASGYSSISIGYGANAAASESISLGLVSQATHTEGVAIGVRSTSNGNYGVAVGSSSTASYYAVAVGKSAIANKTRASAFGESAQATAERATALGNNATADKKYGVALGYQSKTSRDSGQEGWKPDDTSYSITGNTLSATHAAVAVGDDTSSVTRQITGVAAGKEDTDAANVAQLKALTLKISGDGGT
;
A
#
# COMPACT_ATOMS: atom_id res chain seq x y z
N SER A 1 -0.46 69.90 23.06
CA SER A 1 -0.46 68.76 24.02
C SER A 1 0.51 67.72 23.50
N LEU A 2 1.47 67.25 24.32
CA LEU A 2 2.42 66.18 23.94
C LEU A 2 1.69 64.91 23.45
N LEU A 3 0.47 64.67 23.98
CA LEU A 3 -0.41 63.58 23.58
C LEU A 3 -0.84 63.65 22.10
N SER A 4 -0.92 64.85 21.52
CA SER A 4 -1.29 65.07 20.12
C SER A 4 -0.14 64.75 19.17
N LEU A 5 1.13 65.00 19.53
CA LEU A 5 2.27 64.57 18.71
C LEU A 5 2.49 63.05 18.79
N VAL A 6 2.25 62.44 19.96
CA VAL A 6 2.34 60.99 20.14
C VAL A 6 1.24 60.29 19.34
N LEU A 7 -0.01 60.76 19.36
CA LEU A 7 -1.06 60.20 18.50
C LEU A 7 -0.81 60.46 17.00
N LEU A 8 -0.26 61.61 16.62
CA LEU A 8 0.05 61.90 15.22
C LEU A 8 1.13 60.95 14.68
N SER A 9 2.10 60.54 15.51
CA SER A 9 3.13 59.55 15.13
C SER A 9 2.60 58.12 14.98
N ILE A 10 1.44 57.81 15.56
CA ILE A 10 0.80 56.49 15.46
C ILE A 10 -0.11 56.41 14.23
N PHE A 11 -0.69 57.54 13.79
CA PHE A 11 -1.59 57.60 12.62
C PHE A 11 -0.96 58.14 11.33
N PHE A 12 0.20 58.78 11.40
CA PHE A 12 0.97 59.24 10.23
C PHE A 12 2.36 58.57 10.21
N SER A 13 2.39 57.24 10.10
CA SER A 13 3.50 56.62 9.37
C SER A 13 3.36 57.07 7.91
N PRO A 14 4.37 57.66 7.26
CA PRO A 14 4.28 57.94 5.84
C PRO A 14 4.04 56.58 5.17
N VAL A 15 2.89 56.41 4.50
CA VAL A 15 2.61 55.20 3.71
C VAL A 15 3.41 55.29 2.41
N GLY A 16 4.73 55.39 2.56
CA GLY A 16 5.67 55.00 1.53
C GLY A 16 5.97 53.54 1.78
N SER A 17 5.71 52.70 0.79
CA SER A 17 6.59 51.59 0.42
C SER A 17 7.59 51.16 1.50
N ALA A 18 7.13 50.47 2.56
CA ALA A 18 8.01 49.93 3.59
C ALA A 18 7.36 48.73 4.29
N ALA A 19 8.19 47.73 4.59
CA ALA A 19 7.81 46.55 5.36
C ALA A 19 7.07 46.90 6.68
N TYR A 20 6.00 46.17 6.99
CA TYR A 20 5.30 46.28 8.27
C TYR A 20 6.00 45.45 9.34
N ILE A 21 6.85 46.07 10.16
CA ILE A 21 7.67 45.39 11.18
C ILE A 21 7.32 45.93 12.58
N GLN A 22 6.81 45.07 13.47
CA GLN A 22 6.27 45.43 14.79
C GLN A 22 6.69 44.46 15.90
N ASP A 23 6.48 44.88 17.15
CA ASP A 23 6.65 44.04 18.36
C ASP A 23 8.04 43.37 18.47
N GLY A 24 9.10 44.11 18.16
CA GLY A 24 10.48 43.60 18.24
C GLY A 24 10.85 42.61 17.13
N ALA A 25 10.10 42.59 16.04
CA ALA A 25 10.51 41.97 14.78
C ALA A 25 11.68 42.73 14.13
N SER A 26 12.45 42.04 13.30
CA SER A 26 13.61 42.61 12.61
C SER A 26 13.69 42.13 11.16
N ARG A 27 14.40 42.89 10.32
CA ARG A 27 14.68 42.52 8.94
C ARG A 27 15.70 41.38 8.89
N SER A 28 15.57 40.49 7.92
CA SER A 28 16.60 39.48 7.62
C SER A 28 17.88 40.13 7.07
N SER A 29 18.99 39.40 7.05
CA SER A 29 20.22 39.86 6.38
C SER A 29 20.07 39.98 4.87
N ARG A 30 19.02 39.39 4.28
CA ARG A 30 18.66 39.48 2.86
C ARG A 30 17.73 40.65 2.55
N GLY A 31 17.39 41.45 3.56
CA GLY A 31 16.46 42.56 3.46
C GLY A 31 15.00 42.17 3.72
N SER A 32 14.13 43.17 3.58
CA SER A 32 12.67 43.10 3.57
C SER A 32 12.17 44.20 2.63
N ASN A 33 11.03 44.04 1.99
CA ASN A 33 10.42 45.06 1.12
C ASN A 33 9.01 45.41 1.60
N ASP A 34 8.28 46.18 0.79
CA ASP A 34 7.00 46.78 1.17
C ASP A 34 5.89 45.76 1.40
N ASP A 35 6.06 44.58 0.79
CA ASP A 35 5.14 43.45 0.91
C ASP A 35 5.44 42.57 2.13
N SER A 36 6.51 42.87 2.89
CA SER A 36 6.91 42.09 4.05
C SER A 36 6.10 42.44 5.30
N ILE A 37 5.65 41.43 6.05
CA ILE A 37 4.95 41.57 7.34
C ILE A 37 5.73 40.84 8.43
N GLY A 38 6.02 41.50 9.55
CA GLY A 38 6.76 40.97 10.69
C GLY A 38 6.19 41.41 12.02
N ILE A 39 5.74 40.47 12.85
CA ILE A 39 5.20 40.76 14.18
C ILE A 39 5.78 39.73 15.16
N GLY A 40 6.47 40.20 16.20
CA GLY A 40 6.86 39.37 17.34
C GLY A 40 8.35 39.42 17.69
N LYS A 41 8.65 39.38 18.99
CA LYS A 41 10.00 39.58 19.51
C LYS A 41 11.01 38.58 18.94
N GLY A 42 12.10 39.09 18.38
CA GLY A 42 13.20 38.30 17.85
C GLY A 42 12.88 37.58 16.54
N SER A 43 11.75 37.90 15.91
CA SER A 43 11.41 37.39 14.58
C SER A 43 12.25 38.04 13.48
N LYS A 44 12.45 37.32 12.37
CA LYS A 44 13.23 37.78 11.21
C LYS A 44 12.46 37.63 9.90
N VAL A 45 12.32 38.73 9.15
CA VAL A 45 11.49 38.80 7.95
C VAL A 45 12.30 39.14 6.70
N GLY A 46 12.15 38.30 5.67
CA GLY A 46 12.71 38.43 4.33
C GLY A 46 11.86 39.29 3.39
N ASN A 47 12.28 39.40 2.13
CA ASN A 47 11.55 40.12 1.07
C ASN A 47 10.23 39.41 0.72
N GLY A 48 9.10 40.13 0.74
CA GLY A 48 7.76 39.59 0.47
C GLY A 48 7.29 38.53 1.47
N ALA A 49 7.99 38.35 2.59
CA ALA A 49 7.74 37.30 3.56
C ALA A 49 6.74 37.73 4.65
N ILE A 50 6.05 36.76 5.24
CA ILE A 50 5.12 36.97 6.36
C ILE A 50 5.65 36.23 7.58
N VAL A 51 5.86 36.94 8.69
CA VAL A 51 6.27 36.35 9.97
C VAL A 51 5.40 36.86 11.10
N ILE A 52 4.74 35.93 11.79
CA ILE A 52 3.88 36.25 12.93
C ILE A 52 4.20 35.31 14.08
N GLY A 53 4.83 35.85 15.12
CA GLY A 53 5.13 35.21 16.38
C GLY A 53 6.62 35.20 16.76
N GLY A 54 6.87 35.08 18.06
CA GLY A 54 8.21 35.27 18.63
C GLY A 54 9.23 34.24 18.16
N SER A 55 10.47 34.70 17.94
CA SER A 55 11.61 33.89 17.48
C SER A 55 11.41 33.15 16.15
N SER A 56 10.37 33.48 15.38
CA SER A 56 10.09 32.88 14.08
C SER A 56 10.89 33.54 12.95
N LYS A 57 11.20 32.78 11.90
CA LYS A 57 12.07 33.21 10.80
C LYS A 57 11.47 32.82 9.46
N ALA A 58 11.28 33.80 8.58
CA ALA A 58 11.02 33.61 7.16
C ALA A 58 11.98 34.53 6.39
N GLU A 59 13.22 34.08 6.20
CA GLU A 59 14.32 34.92 5.66
C GLU A 59 14.47 34.79 4.13
N ALA A 60 13.77 33.84 3.51
CA ALA A 60 13.72 33.65 2.06
C ALA A 60 12.59 34.45 1.41
N HIS A 61 12.66 34.62 0.09
CA HIS A 61 11.66 35.36 -0.68
C HIS A 61 10.28 34.68 -0.56
N THR A 62 9.23 35.49 -0.37
CA THR A 62 7.81 35.06 -0.33
C THR A 62 7.47 33.93 0.65
N SER A 63 8.31 33.73 1.67
CA SER A 63 8.14 32.67 2.68
C SER A 63 7.21 33.09 3.82
N ILE A 64 6.53 32.13 4.46
CA ILE A 64 5.54 32.38 5.51
C ILE A 64 5.92 31.59 6.77
N ALA A 65 6.16 32.26 7.90
CA ALA A 65 6.40 31.64 9.20
C ALA A 65 5.42 32.16 10.28
N ILE A 66 4.45 31.34 10.68
CA ILE A 66 3.43 31.74 11.67
C ILE A 66 3.47 30.79 12.88
N GLY A 67 3.73 31.31 14.07
CA GLY A 67 3.87 30.54 15.31
C GLY A 67 5.04 31.02 16.17
N TYR A 68 5.42 30.22 17.17
CA TYR A 68 6.58 30.48 18.02
C TYR A 68 7.74 29.57 17.63
N SER A 69 8.92 30.14 17.40
CA SER A 69 10.12 29.43 16.94
C SER A 69 9.92 28.67 15.61
N THR A 70 9.07 29.20 14.73
CA THR A 70 8.76 28.63 13.42
C THR A 70 9.80 29.04 12.38
N LYS A 71 10.15 28.16 11.44
CA LYS A 71 11.19 28.43 10.42
C LYS A 71 10.70 28.10 9.01
N ALA A 72 10.59 29.10 8.15
CA ALA A 72 10.39 28.96 6.72
C ALA A 72 11.68 29.45 6.02
N GLU A 73 12.58 28.52 5.71
CA GLU A 73 13.96 28.83 5.27
C GLU A 73 14.11 28.82 3.74
N GLY A 74 13.21 28.15 3.02
CA GLY A 74 13.19 28.07 1.56
C GLY A 74 12.36 29.14 0.88
N GLU A 75 12.63 29.43 -0.39
CA GLU A 75 11.83 30.36 -1.20
C GLU A 75 10.39 29.84 -1.37
N GLY A 76 9.38 30.70 -1.19
CA GLY A 76 7.97 30.32 -1.26
C GLY A 76 7.53 29.29 -0.21
N SER A 77 8.38 28.97 0.77
CA SER A 77 8.07 27.95 1.79
C SER A 77 7.07 28.46 2.83
N VAL A 78 6.28 27.54 3.40
CA VAL A 78 5.24 27.84 4.38
C VAL A 78 5.44 26.99 5.62
N ALA A 79 5.72 27.63 6.76
CA ALA A 79 5.79 26.98 8.06
C ALA A 79 4.76 27.61 9.02
N ILE A 80 3.82 26.82 9.53
CA ILE A 80 2.77 27.28 10.46
C ILE A 80 2.69 26.34 11.66
N GLY A 81 2.84 26.85 12.87
CA GLY A 81 2.80 26.11 14.12
C GLY A 81 4.10 26.19 14.92
N ARG A 82 3.99 26.02 16.24
CA ARG A 82 5.15 26.11 17.14
C ARG A 82 6.21 25.08 16.76
N ASP A 83 7.44 25.53 16.58
CA ASP A 83 8.61 24.73 16.16
C ASP A 83 8.47 24.05 14.80
N SER A 84 7.56 24.48 13.91
CA SER A 84 7.48 23.91 12.55
C SER A 84 8.63 24.42 11.67
N ILE A 85 9.08 23.58 10.74
CA ILE A 85 10.25 23.85 9.90
C ILE A 85 9.95 23.45 8.45
N ALA A 86 10.02 24.41 7.53
CA ALA A 86 10.10 24.19 6.09
C ALA A 86 11.49 24.66 5.62
N SER A 87 12.42 23.72 5.37
CA SER A 87 13.84 24.03 5.18
C SER A 87 14.26 24.40 3.76
N GLN A 88 13.47 24.03 2.76
CA GLN A 88 13.82 24.14 1.34
C GLN A 88 12.66 24.72 0.54
N ASP A 89 12.94 25.12 -0.70
CA ASP A 89 12.01 25.84 -1.58
C ASP A 89 10.68 25.10 -1.73
N GLU A 90 9.59 25.87 -1.70
CA GLU A 90 8.21 25.38 -1.86
C GLU A 90 7.80 24.31 -0.82
N GLY A 91 8.60 24.13 0.24
CA GLY A 91 8.28 23.22 1.33
C GLY A 91 7.14 23.74 2.21
N ILE A 92 6.25 22.85 2.64
CA ILE A 92 5.09 23.21 3.47
C ILE A 92 5.15 22.41 4.78
N ALA A 93 5.21 23.07 5.92
CA ALA A 93 5.20 22.47 7.25
C ALA A 93 4.12 23.11 8.14
N ILE A 94 2.97 22.45 8.30
CA ILE A 94 1.84 22.97 9.07
C ILE A 94 1.53 22.03 10.23
N GLY A 95 1.67 22.50 11.47
CA GLY A 95 1.44 21.75 12.70
C GLY A 95 2.59 21.88 13.70
N ARG A 96 2.32 21.66 14.99
CA ARG A 96 3.37 21.73 16.03
C ARG A 96 4.49 20.74 15.73
N SER A 97 5.72 21.25 15.59
CA SER A 97 6.92 20.47 15.29
C SER A 97 6.80 19.64 14.00
N SER A 98 6.01 20.08 13.01
CA SER A 98 6.03 19.49 11.67
C SER A 98 7.30 19.89 10.93
N VAL A 99 7.82 19.00 10.08
CA VAL A 99 9.08 19.21 9.37
C VAL A 99 8.95 18.80 7.91
N SER A 100 9.19 19.75 7.02
CA SER A 100 9.38 19.59 5.57
C SER A 100 10.85 19.91 5.25
N ARG A 101 11.69 18.89 5.02
CA ARG A 101 13.16 19.08 4.90
C ARG A 101 13.66 19.33 3.48
N SER A 102 12.89 18.99 2.46
CA SER A 102 13.34 19.02 1.06
C SER A 102 12.41 19.85 0.18
N LYS A 103 12.84 20.10 -1.06
CA LYS A 103 12.08 20.86 -2.05
C LYS A 103 10.72 20.22 -2.29
N GLN A 104 9.68 21.05 -2.36
CA GLN A 104 8.30 20.64 -2.67
C GLN A 104 7.73 19.56 -1.73
N SER A 105 8.34 19.36 -0.55
CA SER A 105 7.84 18.40 0.43
C SER A 105 6.74 19.04 1.29
N VAL A 106 5.79 18.22 1.74
CA VAL A 106 4.61 18.67 2.48
C VAL A 106 4.48 17.87 3.76
N ALA A 107 4.44 18.55 4.90
CA ALA A 107 4.27 17.98 6.23
C ALA A 107 3.10 18.68 6.95
N LEU A 108 1.93 18.03 6.99
CA LEU A 108 0.70 18.56 7.60
C LEU A 108 0.29 17.70 8.81
N GLY A 109 0.39 18.26 10.01
CA GLY A 109 0.01 17.61 11.27
C GLY A 109 1.09 17.72 12.34
N ALA A 110 0.71 17.60 13.62
CA ALA A 110 1.68 17.67 14.71
C ALA A 110 2.71 16.53 14.59
N ARG A 111 3.99 16.89 14.50
CA ARG A 111 5.12 15.96 14.26
C ARG A 111 5.06 15.21 12.92
N ALA A 112 4.31 15.71 11.93
CA ALA A 112 4.42 15.20 10.55
C ALA A 112 5.84 15.47 10.02
N ASN A 113 6.42 14.52 9.29
CA ASN A 113 7.82 14.55 8.89
C ASN A 113 7.99 14.08 7.44
N ALA A 114 8.18 15.03 6.52
CA ALA A 114 8.50 14.78 5.13
C ALA A 114 9.98 15.12 4.90
N THR A 115 10.83 14.11 4.66
CA THR A 115 12.29 14.29 4.73
C THR A 115 12.98 14.42 3.39
N GLN A 116 12.32 14.07 2.28
CA GLN A 116 12.90 14.00 0.94
C GLN A 116 12.06 14.77 -0.08
N SER A 117 12.61 14.98 -1.28
CA SER A 117 11.96 15.77 -2.34
C SER A 117 10.59 15.21 -2.69
N GLU A 118 9.60 16.09 -2.88
CA GLU A 118 8.22 15.73 -3.28
C GLU A 118 7.52 14.75 -2.30
N ALA A 119 8.07 14.57 -1.09
CA ALA A 119 7.48 13.69 -0.09
C ALA A 119 6.28 14.37 0.59
N ILE A 120 5.19 13.62 0.81
CA ILE A 120 3.95 14.13 1.41
C ILE A 120 3.64 13.35 2.69
N ALA A 121 3.73 14.01 3.84
CA ALA A 121 3.35 13.47 5.15
C ALA A 121 2.15 14.23 5.73
N ILE A 122 0.98 13.58 5.81
CA ILE A 122 -0.26 14.19 6.31
C ILE A 122 -0.78 13.35 7.48
N GLY A 123 -0.75 13.90 8.69
CA GLY A 123 -1.24 13.26 9.91
C GLY A 123 -0.26 13.41 11.07
N SER A 124 -0.76 13.28 12.30
CA SER A 124 0.13 13.38 13.47
C SER A 124 1.13 12.22 13.49
N GLY A 125 2.43 12.55 13.49
CA GLY A 125 3.50 11.56 13.42
C GLY A 125 3.61 10.81 12.09
N ALA A 126 2.92 11.26 11.03
CA ALA A 126 3.10 10.71 9.68
C ALA A 126 4.54 10.92 9.21
N ALA A 127 5.15 9.92 8.58
CA ALA A 127 6.53 9.98 8.11
C ALA A 127 6.64 9.54 6.64
N ALA A 128 6.94 10.48 5.76
CA ALA A 128 7.29 10.25 4.36
C ALA A 128 8.81 10.45 4.21
N SER A 129 9.55 9.35 4.21
CA SER A 129 11.01 9.35 4.41
C SER A 129 11.85 9.18 3.14
N SER A 130 11.19 8.95 2.00
CA SER A 130 11.83 8.76 0.69
C SER A 130 11.31 9.75 -0.35
N ILE A 131 12.05 9.90 -1.46
CA ILE A 131 11.64 10.74 -2.59
C ILE A 131 10.28 10.26 -3.11
N GLN A 132 9.37 11.21 -3.39
CA GLN A 132 8.01 10.94 -3.90
C GLN A 132 7.15 10.03 -3.01
N SER A 133 7.55 9.81 -1.75
CA SER A 133 6.79 8.97 -0.83
C SER A 133 5.58 9.71 -0.27
N VAL A 134 4.46 9.01 -0.09
CA VAL A 134 3.19 9.57 0.40
C VAL A 134 2.76 8.83 1.66
N ALA A 135 2.66 9.53 2.77
CA ALA A 135 2.33 9.03 4.09
C ALA A 135 1.09 9.78 4.64
N ILE A 136 -0.11 9.19 4.58
CA ILE A 136 -1.36 9.84 5.02
C ILE A 136 -2.03 9.03 6.16
N GLY A 137 -2.13 9.62 7.35
CA GLY A 137 -2.68 9.01 8.55
C GLY A 137 -1.76 9.15 9.78
N LYS A 138 -2.33 9.02 10.98
CA LYS A 138 -1.55 9.09 12.22
C LYS A 138 -0.55 7.92 12.30
N ASN A 139 0.71 8.25 12.60
CA ASN A 139 1.82 7.29 12.71
C ASN A 139 2.05 6.41 11.46
N THR A 140 1.60 6.85 10.29
CA THR A 140 1.83 6.13 9.03
C THR A 140 3.27 6.31 8.54
N LYS A 141 3.81 5.33 7.82
CA LYS A 141 5.20 5.32 7.35
C LYS A 141 5.27 4.94 5.87
N ALA A 142 5.76 5.86 5.05
CA ALA A 142 6.18 5.60 3.68
C ALA A 142 7.70 5.79 3.61
N SER A 143 8.46 4.69 3.65
CA SER A 143 9.92 4.71 3.73
C SER A 143 10.61 4.38 2.41
N GLY A 144 9.90 3.76 1.48
CA GLY A 144 10.43 3.42 0.15
C GLY A 144 10.32 4.55 -0.88
N TYR A 145 11.17 4.52 -1.89
CA TYR A 145 11.10 5.39 -3.06
C TYR A 145 9.71 5.27 -3.73
N SER A 146 9.04 6.39 -4.00
CA SER A 146 7.69 6.44 -4.61
C SER A 146 6.65 5.52 -3.91
N SER A 147 6.85 5.24 -2.62
CA SER A 147 5.94 4.39 -1.84
C SER A 147 4.72 5.15 -1.33
N ILE A 148 3.59 4.46 -1.19
CA ILE A 148 2.32 5.05 -0.74
C ILE A 148 1.86 4.31 0.51
N SER A 149 1.69 5.02 1.61
CA SER A 149 1.20 4.49 2.89
C SER A 149 0.05 5.33 3.44
N ILE A 150 -1.15 4.74 3.50
CA ILE A 150 -2.37 5.43 3.88
C ILE A 150 -3.11 4.62 4.94
N GLY A 151 -3.32 5.20 6.13
CA GLY A 151 -4.00 4.57 7.26
C GLY A 151 -3.28 4.73 8.59
N TYR A 152 -3.98 4.49 9.70
CA TYR A 152 -3.34 4.51 11.02
C TYR A 152 -2.29 3.41 11.13
N GLY A 153 -1.02 3.79 11.31
CA GLY A 153 0.09 2.85 11.44
C GLY A 153 0.38 2.00 10.21
N ALA A 154 -0.11 2.38 9.03
CA ALA A 154 0.25 1.71 7.77
C ALA A 154 1.76 1.85 7.51
N ASN A 155 2.36 0.88 6.82
CA ASN A 155 3.80 0.83 6.60
C ASN A 155 4.15 0.33 5.19
N ALA A 156 4.50 1.26 4.30
CA ALA A 156 5.07 0.98 2.98
C ALA A 156 6.60 1.16 3.07
N ALA A 157 7.31 0.08 3.37
CA ALA A 157 8.73 0.14 3.78
C ALA A 157 9.72 0.08 2.60
N ALA A 158 9.28 -0.38 1.42
CA ALA A 158 10.13 -0.64 0.28
C ALA A 158 9.73 0.18 -0.96
N SER A 159 10.63 0.26 -1.95
CA SER A 159 10.39 1.04 -3.17
C SER A 159 9.13 0.58 -3.90
N GLU A 160 8.36 1.55 -4.38
CA GLU A 160 7.13 1.35 -5.17
C GLU A 160 6.06 0.50 -4.45
N SER A 161 6.20 0.35 -3.13
CA SER A 161 5.25 -0.40 -2.32
C SER A 161 4.03 0.44 -1.95
N ILE A 162 2.88 -0.22 -1.84
CA ILE A 162 1.58 0.39 -1.51
C ILE A 162 1.01 -0.29 -0.28
N SER A 163 0.78 0.47 0.79
CA SER A 163 0.19 0.02 2.05
C SER A 163 -1.04 0.87 2.38
N LEU A 164 -2.24 0.34 2.16
CA LEU A 164 -3.51 1.05 2.37
C LEU A 164 -4.37 0.31 3.40
N GLY A 165 -4.52 0.86 4.60
CA GLY A 165 -5.34 0.29 5.67
C GLY A 165 -4.75 0.45 7.07
N LEU A 166 -5.57 0.23 8.10
CA LEU A 166 -5.10 0.25 9.49
C LEU A 166 -4.05 -0.86 9.69
N VAL A 167 -2.82 -0.46 10.02
CA VAL A 167 -1.68 -1.35 10.27
C VAL A 167 -1.45 -2.33 9.11
N SER A 168 -1.71 -1.90 7.86
CA SER A 168 -1.27 -2.65 6.68
C SER A 168 0.25 -2.59 6.54
N GLN A 169 0.84 -3.60 5.89
CA GLN A 169 2.29 -3.71 5.75
C GLN A 169 2.67 -4.17 4.34
N ALA A 170 3.32 -3.29 3.58
CA ALA A 170 3.99 -3.63 2.34
C ALA A 170 5.50 -3.44 2.53
N THR A 171 6.21 -4.54 2.78
CA THR A 171 7.59 -4.50 3.30
C THR A 171 8.68 -4.75 2.25
N HIS A 172 8.28 -5.05 1.03
CA HIS A 172 9.14 -5.48 -0.07
C HIS A 172 8.80 -4.74 -1.36
N THR A 173 9.74 -4.73 -2.31
CA THR A 173 9.64 -3.94 -3.55
C THR A 173 8.39 -4.28 -4.33
N GLU A 174 7.67 -3.26 -4.80
CA GLU A 174 6.41 -3.39 -5.54
C GLU A 174 5.34 -4.21 -4.79
N GLY A 175 5.48 -4.35 -3.46
CA GLY A 175 4.51 -5.05 -2.63
C GLY A 175 3.24 -4.21 -2.46
N VAL A 176 2.08 -4.83 -2.58
CA VAL A 176 0.77 -4.19 -2.42
C VAL A 176 0.03 -4.83 -1.26
N ALA A 177 -0.29 -4.05 -0.22
CA ALA A 177 -1.06 -4.48 0.94
C ALA A 177 -2.25 -3.53 1.14
N ILE A 178 -3.46 -3.99 0.81
CA ILE A 178 -4.70 -3.20 0.87
C ILE A 178 -5.70 -3.89 1.80
N GLY A 179 -5.98 -3.30 2.96
CA GLY A 179 -6.88 -3.85 3.98
C GLY A 179 -6.35 -3.68 5.40
N VAL A 180 -7.23 -3.79 6.40
CA VAL A 180 -6.82 -3.76 7.81
C VAL A 180 -5.93 -4.97 8.10
N ARG A 181 -4.69 -4.73 8.56
CA ARG A 181 -3.66 -5.76 8.83
C ARG A 181 -3.30 -6.64 7.63
N SER A 182 -3.55 -6.21 6.39
CA SER A 182 -3.04 -6.92 5.21
C SER A 182 -1.52 -6.85 5.18
N THR A 183 -0.88 -7.90 4.65
CA THR A 183 0.58 -8.01 4.63
C THR A 183 1.06 -8.52 3.27
N SER A 184 1.83 -7.68 2.57
CA SER A 184 2.71 -8.12 1.48
C SER A 184 4.15 -8.22 2.02
N ASN A 185 4.64 -9.46 2.11
CA ASN A 185 5.94 -9.80 2.70
C ASN A 185 6.93 -10.45 1.72
N GLY A 186 6.73 -10.26 0.42
CA GLY A 186 7.70 -10.61 -0.61
C GLY A 186 7.59 -9.67 -1.79
N ASN A 187 8.65 -9.58 -2.61
CA ASN A 187 8.65 -8.70 -3.79
C ASN A 187 7.48 -9.07 -4.72
N TYR A 188 6.83 -8.06 -5.28
CA TYR A 188 5.68 -8.22 -6.19
C TYR A 188 4.46 -8.93 -5.55
N GLY A 189 4.41 -9.07 -4.22
CA GLY A 189 3.30 -9.70 -3.52
C GLY A 189 2.08 -8.78 -3.45
N VAL A 190 0.88 -9.31 -3.74
CA VAL A 190 -0.37 -8.55 -3.72
C VAL A 190 -1.34 -9.16 -2.69
N ALA A 191 -1.53 -8.47 -1.56
CA ALA A 191 -2.44 -8.84 -0.49
C ALA A 191 -3.60 -7.83 -0.40
N VAL A 192 -4.81 -8.24 -0.79
CA VAL A 192 -6.02 -7.40 -0.77
C VAL A 192 -7.10 -8.06 0.09
N GLY A 193 -7.53 -7.38 1.16
CA GLY A 193 -8.48 -7.89 2.14
C GLY A 193 -7.94 -7.77 3.57
N SER A 194 -8.84 -7.72 4.56
CA SER A 194 -8.40 -7.66 5.96
C SER A 194 -7.63 -8.94 6.34
N SER A 195 -6.47 -8.79 6.96
CA SER A 195 -5.59 -9.89 7.36
C SER A 195 -5.14 -10.82 6.21
N SER A 196 -5.23 -10.38 4.95
CA SER A 196 -4.68 -11.16 3.84
C SER A 196 -3.15 -11.13 3.87
N THR A 197 -2.50 -12.20 3.38
CA THR A 197 -1.04 -12.32 3.35
C THR A 197 -0.56 -12.83 2.00
N ALA A 198 0.35 -12.11 1.35
CA ALA A 198 0.98 -12.50 0.10
C ALA A 198 2.51 -12.41 0.18
N SER A 199 3.20 -13.44 -0.31
CA SER A 199 4.66 -13.52 -0.43
C SER A 199 5.16 -13.19 -1.85
N TYR A 200 6.34 -13.68 -2.23
CA TYR A 200 7.03 -13.38 -3.49
C TYR A 200 6.22 -13.78 -4.73
N TYR A 201 5.89 -12.80 -5.58
CA TYR A 201 4.98 -12.95 -6.75
C TYR A 201 3.62 -13.60 -6.41
N ALA A 202 3.22 -13.60 -5.15
CA ALA A 202 1.99 -14.24 -4.73
C ALA A 202 0.82 -13.25 -4.75
N VAL A 203 -0.39 -13.76 -4.92
CA VAL A 203 -1.62 -12.96 -4.92
C VAL A 203 -2.60 -13.55 -3.92
N ALA A 204 -3.01 -12.76 -2.93
CA ALA A 204 -4.01 -13.14 -1.94
C ALA A 204 -5.13 -12.09 -1.92
N VAL A 205 -6.32 -12.45 -2.39
CA VAL A 205 -7.49 -11.57 -2.48
C VAL A 205 -8.65 -12.15 -1.68
N GLY A 206 -9.02 -11.50 -0.59
CA GLY A 206 -10.08 -11.92 0.33
C GLY A 206 -9.70 -11.68 1.79
N LYS A 207 -10.69 -11.51 2.67
CA LYS A 207 -10.43 -11.47 4.13
C LYS A 207 -9.74 -12.77 4.54
N SER A 208 -8.63 -12.67 5.27
CA SER A 208 -7.82 -13.81 5.72
C SER A 208 -7.31 -14.72 4.60
N ALA A 209 -7.26 -14.27 3.34
CA ALA A 209 -6.67 -15.05 2.25
C ALA A 209 -5.15 -15.17 2.44
N ILE A 210 -4.59 -16.36 2.22
CA ILE A 210 -3.16 -16.65 2.43
C ILE A 210 -2.56 -17.21 1.14
N ALA A 211 -1.61 -16.48 0.56
CA ALA A 211 -0.73 -16.93 -0.51
C ALA A 211 0.73 -16.75 -0.08
N ASN A 212 1.22 -17.67 0.77
CA ASN A 212 2.50 -17.49 1.50
C ASN A 212 3.69 -18.20 0.85
N LYS A 213 3.54 -18.70 -0.38
CA LYS A 213 4.61 -19.32 -1.17
C LYS A 213 4.80 -18.60 -2.49
N THR A 214 5.97 -18.82 -3.10
CA THR A 214 6.34 -18.26 -4.40
C THR A 214 5.29 -18.53 -5.46
N ARG A 215 4.79 -17.46 -6.10
CA ARG A 215 3.80 -17.52 -7.19
C ARG A 215 2.49 -18.24 -6.82
N ALA A 216 2.15 -18.31 -5.54
CA ALA A 216 0.89 -18.85 -5.08
C ALA A 216 -0.26 -17.85 -5.32
N SER A 217 -1.46 -18.35 -5.58
CA SER A 217 -2.65 -17.53 -5.84
C SER A 217 -3.83 -17.98 -4.98
N ALA A 218 -4.32 -17.12 -4.10
CA ALA A 218 -5.46 -17.39 -3.23
C ALA A 218 -6.56 -16.33 -3.44
N PHE A 219 -7.75 -16.75 -3.87
CA PHE A 219 -8.88 -15.88 -4.15
C PHE A 219 -10.12 -16.38 -3.39
N GLY A 220 -10.60 -15.60 -2.42
CA GLY A 220 -11.74 -15.91 -1.56
C GLY A 220 -11.45 -15.65 -0.09
N GLU A 221 -12.51 -15.44 0.72
CA GLU A 221 -12.35 -15.35 2.18
C GLU A 221 -11.76 -16.66 2.71
N SER A 222 -10.68 -16.57 3.49
CA SER A 222 -9.95 -17.72 4.04
C SER A 222 -9.43 -18.72 2.99
N ALA A 223 -9.29 -18.33 1.72
CA ALA A 223 -8.61 -19.14 0.70
C ALA A 223 -7.12 -19.28 1.03
N GLN A 224 -6.55 -20.47 0.87
CA GLN A 224 -5.19 -20.81 1.28
C GLN A 224 -4.41 -21.48 0.14
N ALA A 225 -3.50 -20.76 -0.50
CA ALA A 225 -2.52 -21.30 -1.42
C ALA A 225 -1.15 -21.35 -0.72
N THR A 226 -0.83 -22.51 -0.12
CA THR A 226 0.28 -22.71 0.82
C THR A 226 1.44 -23.52 0.25
N ALA A 227 1.39 -23.80 -1.06
CA ALA A 227 2.47 -24.43 -1.82
C ALA A 227 2.91 -23.56 -3.02
N GLU A 228 4.11 -23.79 -3.53
CA GLU A 228 4.66 -23.06 -4.68
C GLU A 228 3.79 -23.24 -5.93
N ARG A 229 3.47 -22.13 -6.61
CA ARG A 229 2.60 -22.10 -7.80
C ARG A 229 1.24 -22.80 -7.60
N ALA A 230 0.77 -22.90 -6.36
CA ALA A 230 -0.56 -23.43 -6.07
C ALA A 230 -1.64 -22.36 -6.27
N THR A 231 -2.85 -22.78 -6.64
CA THR A 231 -4.00 -21.89 -6.82
C THR A 231 -5.19 -22.35 -5.98
N ALA A 232 -5.64 -21.54 -5.04
CA ALA A 232 -6.87 -21.75 -4.27
C ALA A 232 -7.91 -20.70 -4.69
N LEU A 233 -8.99 -21.13 -5.33
CA LEU A 233 -10.07 -20.27 -5.81
C LEU A 233 -11.39 -20.67 -5.17
N GLY A 234 -11.81 -19.93 -4.14
CA GLY A 234 -13.05 -20.17 -3.40
C GLY A 234 -12.90 -19.90 -1.91
N ASN A 235 -14.01 -19.60 -1.25
CA ASN A 235 -14.02 -19.45 0.21
C ASN A 235 -13.55 -20.75 0.88
N ASN A 236 -12.59 -20.66 1.81
CA ASN A 236 -11.98 -21.83 2.45
C ASN A 236 -11.36 -22.88 1.49
N ALA A 237 -11.10 -22.54 0.22
CA ALA A 237 -10.36 -23.43 -0.68
C ALA A 237 -8.90 -23.55 -0.21
N THR A 238 -8.32 -24.75 -0.25
CA THR A 238 -6.95 -25.03 0.22
C THR A 238 -6.13 -25.74 -0.86
N ALA A 239 -5.13 -25.06 -1.40
CA ALA A 239 -4.15 -25.63 -2.32
C ALA A 239 -2.78 -25.72 -1.63
N ASP A 240 -2.50 -26.87 -1.04
CA ASP A 240 -1.30 -27.18 -0.24
C ASP A 240 -0.30 -28.10 -0.95
N LYS A 241 -0.57 -28.44 -2.22
CA LYS A 241 0.33 -29.21 -3.10
C LYS A 241 1.00 -28.30 -4.14
N LYS A 242 2.28 -28.53 -4.42
CA LYS A 242 3.04 -27.74 -5.41
C LYS A 242 2.39 -27.91 -6.79
N TYR A 243 2.12 -26.78 -7.47
CA TYR A 243 1.32 -26.73 -8.71
C TYR A 243 -0.15 -27.16 -8.59
N GLY A 244 -0.65 -27.43 -7.39
CA GLY A 244 -2.02 -27.90 -7.19
C GLY A 244 -3.05 -26.79 -7.36
N VAL A 245 -4.27 -27.16 -7.72
CA VAL A 245 -5.38 -26.21 -7.90
C VAL A 245 -6.59 -26.69 -7.09
N ALA A 246 -7.08 -25.87 -6.16
CA ALA A 246 -8.34 -26.09 -5.45
C ALA A 246 -9.41 -25.12 -5.97
N LEU A 247 -10.50 -25.65 -6.53
CA LEU A 247 -11.57 -24.89 -7.17
C LEU A 247 -12.89 -25.08 -6.43
N GLY A 248 -13.39 -24.03 -5.79
CA GLY A 248 -14.68 -23.97 -5.10
C GLY A 248 -14.59 -23.91 -3.57
N TYR A 249 -15.74 -23.63 -2.94
CA TYR A 249 -15.86 -23.56 -1.48
C TYR A 249 -15.39 -24.87 -0.82
N GLN A 250 -14.47 -24.79 0.13
CA GLN A 250 -13.90 -25.96 0.83
C GLN A 250 -13.20 -27.00 -0.06
N SER A 251 -12.87 -26.69 -1.31
CA SER A 251 -12.08 -27.63 -2.12
C SER A 251 -10.66 -27.73 -1.58
N LYS A 252 -10.05 -28.91 -1.62
CA LYS A 252 -8.72 -29.17 -1.09
C LYS A 252 -7.90 -30.06 -2.02
N THR A 253 -6.69 -29.63 -2.37
CA THR A 253 -5.75 -30.47 -3.12
C THR A 253 -5.35 -31.70 -2.31
N SER A 254 -5.46 -32.88 -2.90
CA SER A 254 -5.18 -34.15 -2.20
C SER A 254 -4.01 -34.95 -2.78
N ARG A 255 -3.65 -34.72 -4.05
CA ARG A 255 -2.66 -35.53 -4.79
C ARG A 255 -1.50 -34.68 -5.30
N ASP A 256 -0.28 -35.15 -5.06
CA ASP A 256 0.96 -34.56 -5.54
C ASP A 256 1.28 -34.96 -6.99
N SER A 257 2.21 -34.24 -7.63
CA SER A 257 2.78 -34.65 -8.91
C SER A 257 3.48 -36.00 -8.80
N GLY A 258 3.38 -36.83 -9.84
CA GLY A 258 4.06 -38.12 -9.95
C GLY A 258 3.34 -39.27 -9.28
N GLN A 259 2.18 -39.04 -8.65
CA GLN A 259 1.36 -40.14 -8.13
C GLN A 259 0.78 -40.95 -9.29
N GLU A 260 0.99 -42.26 -9.25
CA GLU A 260 0.39 -43.19 -10.20
C GLU A 260 -1.13 -43.25 -9.98
N GLY A 261 -1.87 -43.32 -11.08
CA GLY A 261 -3.27 -43.68 -11.08
C GLY A 261 -3.49 -45.14 -10.64
N TRP A 262 -4.76 -45.49 -10.42
CA TRP A 262 -5.12 -46.85 -10.09
C TRP A 262 -4.82 -47.83 -11.25
N LYS A 263 -4.27 -49.00 -10.91
CA LYS A 263 -3.99 -50.11 -11.83
C LYS A 263 -4.80 -51.34 -11.39
N PRO A 264 -5.46 -52.07 -12.30
CA PRO A 264 -6.02 -53.38 -11.99
C PRO A 264 -4.91 -54.42 -11.76
N ASP A 265 -5.04 -55.25 -10.73
CA ASP A 265 -4.02 -56.23 -10.31
C ASP A 265 -3.80 -57.40 -11.30
N ASP A 266 -4.69 -57.59 -12.29
CA ASP A 266 -4.66 -58.74 -13.20
C ASP A 266 -5.19 -58.41 -14.60
N THR A 267 -4.52 -57.51 -15.32
CA THR A 267 -4.83 -57.28 -16.74
C THR A 267 -3.57 -57.21 -17.59
N SER A 268 -3.65 -57.75 -18.81
CA SER A 268 -2.65 -57.55 -19.87
C SER A 268 -2.64 -56.12 -20.43
N TYR A 269 -3.38 -55.19 -19.80
CA TYR A 269 -3.57 -53.82 -20.24
C TYR A 269 -2.53 -52.91 -19.58
N SER A 270 -1.50 -52.52 -20.35
CA SER A 270 -0.47 -51.60 -19.86
C SER A 270 -0.86 -50.15 -20.11
N ILE A 271 -1.24 -49.41 -19.06
CA ILE A 271 -1.24 -47.95 -19.09
C ILE A 271 0.20 -47.49 -18.82
N THR A 272 0.81 -46.74 -19.75
CA THR A 272 2.22 -46.31 -19.64
C THR A 272 2.37 -44.81 -19.92
N GLY A 273 3.38 -44.19 -19.30
CA GLY A 273 3.69 -42.77 -19.51
C GLY A 273 2.76 -41.81 -18.76
N ASN A 274 2.52 -40.62 -19.33
CA ASN A 274 1.77 -39.54 -18.68
C ASN A 274 0.26 -39.83 -18.53
N THR A 275 -0.26 -40.88 -19.18
CA THR A 275 -1.62 -41.39 -18.94
C THR A 275 -1.74 -42.09 -17.59
N LEU A 276 -0.62 -42.61 -17.05
CA LEU A 276 -0.60 -43.28 -15.76
C LEU A 276 -0.28 -42.34 -14.60
N SER A 277 0.74 -41.48 -14.75
CA SER A 277 1.23 -40.64 -13.66
C SER A 277 1.15 -39.16 -14.02
N ALA A 278 0.44 -38.39 -13.21
CA ALA A 278 0.28 -36.95 -13.43
C ALA A 278 1.63 -36.22 -13.29
N THR A 279 1.92 -35.27 -14.17
CA THR A 279 3.16 -34.48 -14.09
C THR A 279 3.07 -33.31 -13.10
N HIS A 280 1.85 -32.96 -12.67
CA HIS A 280 1.54 -31.87 -11.72
C HIS A 280 0.53 -32.36 -10.68
N ALA A 281 0.42 -31.64 -9.56
CA ALA A 281 -0.58 -31.94 -8.55
C ALA A 281 -2.00 -31.78 -9.10
N ALA A 282 -2.96 -32.46 -8.47
CA ALA A 282 -4.32 -32.53 -8.97
C ALA A 282 -5.06 -31.17 -8.94
N VAL A 283 -6.03 -31.05 -9.85
CA VAL A 283 -7.10 -30.05 -9.78
C VAL A 283 -8.22 -30.65 -8.92
N ALA A 284 -8.36 -30.16 -7.69
CA ALA A 284 -9.40 -30.56 -6.76
C ALA A 284 -10.64 -29.66 -6.92
N VAL A 285 -11.77 -30.26 -7.30
CA VAL A 285 -13.10 -29.62 -7.30
C VAL A 285 -13.90 -29.94 -6.03
N GLY A 286 -13.26 -30.52 -5.01
CA GLY A 286 -13.84 -30.99 -3.76
C GLY A 286 -12.76 -31.28 -2.72
N ASP A 287 -13.10 -31.99 -1.65
CA ASP A 287 -12.18 -32.46 -0.61
C ASP A 287 -12.42 -33.96 -0.37
N ASP A 288 -11.42 -34.77 -0.74
CA ASP A 288 -11.43 -36.22 -0.61
C ASP A 288 -11.45 -36.70 0.86
N THR A 289 -11.21 -35.80 1.81
CA THR A 289 -11.16 -36.09 3.26
C THR A 289 -12.42 -35.65 4.02
N SER A 290 -13.24 -34.76 3.47
CA SER A 290 -14.35 -34.11 4.19
C SER A 290 -15.70 -34.17 3.48
N SER A 291 -15.91 -35.16 2.60
CA SER A 291 -17.17 -35.39 1.85
C SER A 291 -17.62 -34.27 0.92
N VAL A 292 -16.79 -33.26 0.64
CA VAL A 292 -17.11 -32.22 -0.34
C VAL A 292 -16.85 -32.79 -1.72
N THR A 293 -17.91 -33.14 -2.44
CA THR A 293 -17.84 -33.60 -3.83
C THR A 293 -18.70 -32.72 -4.72
N ARG A 294 -18.36 -32.69 -6.02
CA ARG A 294 -19.11 -31.92 -7.02
C ARG A 294 -19.27 -32.74 -8.28
N GLN A 295 -20.41 -32.55 -8.94
CA GLN A 295 -20.56 -32.96 -10.33
C GLN A 295 -19.77 -32.01 -11.23
N ILE A 296 -19.11 -32.56 -12.25
CA ILE A 296 -18.53 -31.79 -13.34
C ILE A 296 -19.45 -31.96 -14.55
N THR A 297 -20.23 -30.93 -14.86
CA THR A 297 -21.25 -30.95 -15.92
C THR A 297 -20.77 -30.20 -17.17
N GLY A 298 -21.38 -30.47 -18.33
CA GLY A 298 -20.99 -29.81 -19.59
C GLY A 298 -19.70 -30.37 -20.21
N VAL A 299 -19.29 -31.58 -19.80
CA VAL A 299 -18.10 -32.27 -20.32
C VAL A 299 -18.47 -32.99 -21.62
N ALA A 300 -17.89 -32.54 -22.74
CA ALA A 300 -18.00 -33.23 -24.03
C ALA A 300 -17.37 -34.63 -23.96
N ALA A 301 -17.73 -35.52 -24.89
CA ALA A 301 -17.14 -36.86 -24.91
C ALA A 301 -15.62 -36.77 -25.17
N GLY A 302 -14.83 -37.44 -24.33
CA GLY A 302 -13.38 -37.52 -24.50
C GLY A 302 -13.00 -38.30 -25.75
N LYS A 303 -11.90 -37.92 -26.40
CA LYS A 303 -11.41 -38.55 -27.62
C LYS A 303 -10.05 -39.21 -27.40
N GLU A 304 -9.14 -38.53 -26.72
CA GLU A 304 -7.79 -39.01 -26.44
C GLU A 304 -7.74 -39.76 -25.10
N ASP A 305 -6.72 -40.59 -24.88
CA ASP A 305 -6.59 -41.44 -23.67
C ASP A 305 -6.54 -40.64 -22.35
N THR A 306 -6.20 -39.36 -22.41
CA THR A 306 -6.09 -38.45 -21.25
C THR A 306 -7.31 -37.54 -21.07
N ASP A 307 -8.33 -37.66 -21.91
CA ASP A 307 -9.55 -36.86 -21.77
C ASP A 307 -10.45 -37.40 -20.65
N ALA A 308 -11.19 -36.51 -20.01
CA ALA A 308 -12.25 -36.93 -19.10
C ALA A 308 -13.38 -37.61 -19.89
N ALA A 309 -13.73 -38.84 -19.50
CA ALA A 309 -14.90 -39.52 -20.04
C ALA A 309 -16.19 -38.93 -19.43
N ASN A 310 -17.22 -38.72 -20.26
CA ASN A 310 -18.54 -38.35 -19.76
C ASN A 310 -19.46 -39.57 -19.57
N VAL A 311 -20.59 -39.36 -18.90
CA VAL A 311 -21.56 -40.44 -18.59
C VAL A 311 -22.13 -41.10 -19.85
N ALA A 312 -22.24 -40.38 -20.97
CA ALA A 312 -22.75 -40.94 -22.22
C ALA A 312 -21.80 -41.99 -22.82
N GLN A 313 -20.48 -41.75 -22.78
CA GLN A 313 -19.48 -42.72 -23.22
C GLN A 313 -19.50 -44.00 -22.37
N LEU A 314 -19.66 -43.84 -21.05
CA LEU A 314 -19.75 -44.99 -20.15
C LEU A 314 -21.02 -45.82 -20.42
N LYS A 315 -22.17 -45.17 -20.62
CA LYS A 315 -23.41 -45.87 -20.99
C LYS A 315 -23.29 -46.62 -22.32
N ALA A 316 -22.65 -46.03 -23.33
CA ALA A 316 -22.41 -46.69 -24.62
C ALA A 316 -21.53 -47.95 -24.48
N LEU A 317 -20.53 -47.92 -23.58
CA LEU A 317 -19.72 -49.10 -23.27
C LEU A 317 -20.56 -50.19 -22.59
N THR A 318 -21.40 -49.85 -21.61
CA THR A 318 -22.27 -50.81 -20.92
C THR A 318 -23.24 -51.50 -21.89
N LEU A 319 -23.85 -50.76 -22.83
CA LEU A 319 -24.70 -51.32 -23.89
C LEU A 319 -23.95 -52.37 -24.74
N LYS A 320 -22.68 -52.12 -25.05
CA LYS A 320 -21.85 -53.07 -25.80
C LYS A 320 -21.53 -54.36 -25.04
N ILE A 321 -21.36 -54.28 -23.72
CA ILE A 321 -21.01 -55.42 -22.85
C ILE A 321 -22.24 -56.26 -22.47
N SER A 322 -23.38 -55.61 -22.26
CA SER A 322 -24.63 -56.26 -21.82
C SER A 322 -25.34 -57.03 -22.94
N GLY A 323 -24.84 -56.90 -24.18
CA GLY A 323 -25.61 -57.16 -25.39
C GLY A 323 -26.60 -56.03 -25.64
N ASP A 324 -26.77 -55.64 -26.90
CA ASP A 324 -27.95 -54.87 -27.30
C ASP A 324 -29.16 -55.78 -27.08
N GLY A 325 -29.73 -55.72 -25.88
CA GLY A 325 -31.00 -56.35 -25.56
C GLY A 325 -32.08 -55.60 -26.31
N GLY A 326 -32.09 -55.76 -27.63
CA GLY A 326 -33.04 -55.12 -28.52
C GLY A 326 -34.45 -55.42 -28.07
N THR A 327 -35.06 -54.44 -27.44
CA THR A 327 -36.50 -54.18 -27.37
C THR A 327 -36.70 -52.68 -27.47
#